data_AF-A0A3D9T539-F1
#
_entry.id   AF-A0A3D9T539-F1
#
_cell.length_a   1.000
_cell.length_b   1.000
_cell.length_c   1.000
_cell.angle_alpha   90.00
_cell.angle_beta   90.00
_cell.angle_gamma   90.00
#
_symmetry.space_group_name_H-M   'P 1'
#
loop_
_entity.id
_entity.type
_entity.pdbx_description
1 polymer ?
#
loop_
_entity_poly.entity_id
_entity_poly.type
_entity_poly.pdbx_seq_one_letter_code
_entity_poly.pdbx_strand_id
1 'polypeptide(L)'
;MMASVPVTVRQAPGLWAAVADVSRRAGVRPPDEIHLIGDPDVTVEEDSVLLGLVGGRRRMSVGLALLHTLGADELLALVAYESARRGARNEERAAQVAIRAAGPETVARATRELWAVREAWESFLNVYVQPGREAGYAPEDVFGGFAAMVDARRPLLGLGEPVRRATALMGDIPLSWGHRLLDPGERMLLGWPDFTTAVMTAELQREADRIYRRIGSVIAGDPGRLSLAHVFDLIAGGPLPLGLIAGALFPDRTRDEAVPLFAGPLATLMRLAAVRSCVAEWRHTWAGPPELVGPDGLPLRLEDLAARALGSPEAAAEACRRLTDLGVVLFAGAGPGRHRSIE
;
A
#
# COMPACT_ATOMS: atom_id res chain seq x y z
N MET A 1 -1.42 22.90 1.66
CA MET A 1 0.01 23.09 1.37
C MET A 1 0.66 21.74 1.56
N MET A 2 1.28 21.17 0.52
CA MET A 2 1.99 19.89 0.66
C MET A 2 3.08 20.05 1.73
N ALA A 3 3.20 19.08 2.64
CA ALA A 3 4.29 19.07 3.59
C ALA A 3 5.61 19.05 2.80
N SER A 4 6.55 19.91 3.19
CA SER A 4 7.89 19.93 2.60
C SER A 4 8.95 20.15 3.67
N VAL A 5 10.14 19.62 3.45
CA VAL A 5 11.28 19.79 4.37
C VAL A 5 12.46 20.42 3.63
N PRO A 6 12.96 21.60 4.06
CA PRO A 6 14.13 22.20 3.43
C PRO A 6 15.39 21.36 3.69
N VAL A 7 16.22 21.23 2.66
CA VAL A 7 17.49 20.50 2.71
C VAL A 7 18.64 21.47 2.58
N THR A 8 19.54 21.47 3.56
CA THR A 8 20.77 22.27 3.49
C THR A 8 21.86 21.56 2.68
N VAL A 9 22.83 22.32 2.18
CA VAL A 9 24.02 21.78 1.48
C VAL A 9 24.76 20.74 2.33
N ARG A 10 24.80 20.93 3.66
CA ARG A 10 25.47 20.00 4.58
C ARG A 10 24.76 18.64 4.65
N GLN A 11 23.43 18.64 4.56
CA GLN A 11 22.62 17.41 4.67
C GLN A 11 22.68 16.57 3.40
N ALA A 12 22.63 17.21 2.22
CA ALA A 12 22.68 16.50 0.94
C ALA A 12 23.66 17.17 -0.04
N PRO A 13 24.98 17.12 0.22
CA PRO A 13 25.97 17.82 -0.62
C PRO A 13 25.97 17.29 -2.06
N GLY A 14 25.75 15.98 -2.24
CA GLY A 14 25.65 15.35 -3.56
C GLY A 14 24.47 15.88 -4.38
N LEU A 15 23.29 15.99 -3.77
CA LEU A 15 22.10 16.56 -4.42
C LEU A 15 22.33 18.02 -4.85
N TRP A 16 22.82 18.86 -3.93
CA TRP A 16 23.08 20.27 -4.23
C TRP A 16 24.10 20.46 -5.35
N ALA A 17 25.21 19.71 -5.31
CA ALA A 17 26.23 19.77 -6.36
C ALA A 17 25.69 19.31 -7.72
N ALA A 18 24.91 18.22 -7.75
CA ALA A 18 24.34 17.69 -8.98
C ALA A 18 23.29 18.62 -9.59
N VAL A 19 22.42 19.22 -8.77
CA VAL A 19 21.42 20.21 -9.21
C VAL A 19 22.11 21.46 -9.77
N ALA A 20 23.17 21.94 -9.12
CA ALA A 20 23.94 23.09 -9.61
C ALA A 20 24.65 22.78 -10.95
N ASP A 21 25.23 21.58 -11.08
CA ASP A 21 25.87 21.14 -12.32
C ASP A 21 24.88 21.01 -13.48
N VAL A 22 23.74 20.35 -13.28
CA VAL A 22 22.75 20.19 -14.35
C VAL A 22 22.11 21.53 -14.73
N SER A 23 21.90 22.42 -13.76
CA SER A 23 21.42 23.79 -14.02
C SER A 23 22.40 24.58 -14.88
N ARG A 24 23.71 24.47 -14.59
CA ARG A 24 24.77 25.07 -15.41
C ARG A 24 24.78 24.51 -16.83
N ARG A 25 24.69 23.17 -17.00
CA ARG A 25 24.63 22.53 -18.33
C ARG A 25 23.39 22.96 -19.12
N ALA A 26 22.26 23.14 -18.44
CA ALA A 26 21.01 23.63 -19.03
C ALA A 26 21.04 25.15 -19.33
N GLY A 27 21.98 25.92 -18.77
CA GLY A 27 22.02 27.37 -18.91
C GLY A 27 20.86 28.07 -18.19
N VAL A 28 20.39 27.49 -17.08
CA VAL A 28 19.30 28.04 -16.25
C VAL A 28 19.85 28.46 -14.89
N ARG A 29 19.23 29.47 -14.27
CA ARG A 29 19.61 29.90 -12.92
C ARG A 29 19.26 28.78 -11.91
N PRO A 30 20.22 28.33 -11.07
CA PRO A 30 19.98 27.29 -10.06
C PRO A 30 18.98 27.75 -8.99
N PRO A 31 18.37 26.81 -8.24
CA PRO A 31 17.49 27.15 -7.13
C PRO A 31 18.28 27.76 -5.96
N ASP A 32 17.60 28.62 -5.18
CA ASP A 32 18.14 29.17 -3.93
C ASP A 32 17.80 28.27 -2.72
N GLU A 33 16.74 27.46 -2.83
CA GLU A 33 16.30 26.48 -1.83
C GLU A 33 15.97 25.14 -2.49
N ILE A 34 16.34 24.02 -1.86
CA ILE A 34 15.87 22.68 -2.21
C ILE A 34 15.03 22.15 -1.05
N HIS A 35 13.82 21.68 -1.37
CA HIS A 35 12.86 21.08 -0.46
C HIS A 35 12.58 19.64 -0.88
N LEU A 36 12.40 18.76 0.09
CA LEU A 36 11.89 17.42 -0.14
C LEU A 36 10.39 17.40 0.08
N ILE A 37 9.68 16.72 -0.81
CA ILE A 37 8.24 16.47 -0.73
C ILE A 37 7.98 14.97 -0.77
N GLY A 38 6.80 14.55 -0.30
CA GLY A 38 6.42 13.14 -0.34
C GLY A 38 6.09 12.66 -1.76
N ASP A 39 5.39 13.50 -2.53
CA ASP A 39 4.88 13.12 -3.84
C ASP A 39 5.99 12.96 -4.89
N PRO A 40 5.83 12.05 -5.86
CA PRO A 40 6.79 11.79 -6.92
C PRO A 40 6.79 12.91 -7.96
N ASP A 41 7.30 14.07 -7.56
CA ASP A 41 7.34 15.25 -8.41
C ASP A 41 8.66 16.02 -8.29
N VAL A 42 8.97 16.79 -9.33
CA VAL A 42 9.98 17.84 -9.30
C VAL A 42 9.28 19.12 -9.70
N THR A 43 9.36 20.14 -8.86
CA THR A 43 8.76 21.44 -9.16
C THR A 43 9.74 22.56 -8.89
N VAL A 44 9.63 23.64 -9.66
CA VAL A 44 10.39 24.86 -9.43
C VAL A 44 9.44 26.03 -9.33
N GLU A 45 9.41 26.65 -8.16
CA GLU A 45 8.63 27.85 -7.85
C GLU A 45 9.58 29.04 -7.71
N GLU A 46 9.09 30.24 -8.04
CA GLU A 46 9.85 31.48 -7.88
C GLU A 46 8.95 32.57 -7.30
N ASP A 47 9.30 33.06 -6.10
CA ASP A 47 8.59 34.12 -5.40
C ASP A 47 8.92 35.48 -6.04
N SER A 48 8.41 35.73 -7.25
CA SER A 48 8.72 36.92 -8.02
C SER A 48 8.03 38.17 -7.47
N VAL A 49 8.73 39.30 -7.47
CA VAL A 49 8.17 40.60 -7.09
C VAL A 49 7.82 41.44 -8.33
N LEU A 50 7.00 42.48 -8.16
CA LEU A 50 6.53 43.35 -9.26
C LEU A 50 5.87 42.57 -10.40
N LEU A 51 4.88 41.72 -10.10
CA LEU A 51 4.11 40.94 -11.10
C LEU A 51 4.99 40.07 -12.03
N GLY A 52 6.16 39.62 -11.57
CA GLY A 52 7.06 38.77 -12.36
C GLY A 52 8.16 39.52 -13.11
N LEU A 53 8.24 40.84 -12.99
CA LEU A 53 9.26 41.66 -13.66
C LEU A 53 10.65 41.53 -13.01
N VAL A 54 10.70 41.24 -11.71
CA VAL A 54 11.95 41.01 -10.99
C VAL A 54 11.94 39.58 -10.45
N GLY A 55 12.94 38.82 -10.88
CA GLY A 55 13.18 37.46 -10.41
C GLY A 55 13.31 37.40 -8.90
N GLY A 56 12.76 36.35 -8.32
CA GLY A 56 12.63 36.17 -6.88
C GLY A 56 13.53 35.07 -6.33
N ARG A 57 13.17 34.60 -5.13
CA ARG A 57 13.78 33.41 -4.53
C ARG A 57 13.20 32.16 -5.20
N ARG A 58 14.07 31.27 -5.68
CA ARG A 58 13.71 30.03 -6.37
C ARG A 58 13.72 28.87 -5.40
N ARG A 59 12.57 28.23 -5.22
CA ARG A 59 12.42 27.00 -4.45
C ARG A 59 12.22 25.83 -5.40
N MET A 60 13.07 24.83 -5.27
CA MET A 60 12.89 23.55 -5.96
C MET A 60 12.37 22.52 -4.97
N SER A 61 11.28 21.84 -5.32
CA SER A 61 10.80 20.68 -4.56
C SER A 61 11.16 19.41 -5.31
N VAL A 62 11.67 18.40 -4.58
CA VAL A 62 12.06 17.10 -5.13
C VAL A 62 11.40 15.98 -4.32
N GLY A 63 10.69 15.09 -5.00
CA GLY A 63 9.99 13.96 -4.42
C GLY A 63 10.91 12.90 -3.85
N LEU A 64 10.70 12.53 -2.59
CA LEU A 64 11.36 11.36 -1.97
C LEU A 64 11.03 10.08 -2.72
N ALA A 65 9.79 9.92 -3.19
CA ALA A 65 9.40 8.78 -4.00
C ALA A 65 10.25 8.66 -5.28
N LEU A 66 10.59 9.77 -5.95
CA LEU A 66 11.49 9.76 -7.11
C LEU A 66 12.93 9.45 -6.72
N LEU A 67 13.43 10.06 -5.64
CA LEU A 67 14.79 9.81 -5.13
C LEU A 67 15.02 8.33 -4.81
N HIS A 68 13.98 7.62 -4.33
CA HIS A 68 14.07 6.21 -3.97
C HIS A 68 13.96 5.25 -5.16
N THR A 69 13.38 5.67 -6.29
CA THR A 69 12.98 4.78 -7.38
C THR A 69 13.75 5.01 -8.67
N LEU A 70 14.05 6.27 -8.99
CA LEU A 70 14.72 6.67 -10.22
C LEU A 70 16.25 6.56 -10.13
N GLY A 71 16.88 6.52 -11.30
CA GLY A 71 18.29 6.79 -11.44
C GLY A 71 18.62 8.28 -11.25
N ALA A 72 19.87 8.55 -10.89
CA ALA A 72 20.36 9.91 -10.67
C ALA A 72 20.29 10.76 -11.95
N ASP A 73 20.60 10.17 -13.11
CA ASP A 73 20.58 10.89 -14.39
C ASP A 73 19.15 11.20 -14.83
N GLU A 74 18.21 10.26 -14.65
CA GLU A 74 16.81 10.50 -14.93
C GLU A 74 16.22 11.58 -14.01
N LEU A 75 16.51 11.53 -12.70
CA LEU A 75 16.08 12.59 -11.78
C LEU A 75 16.65 13.96 -12.18
N LEU A 76 17.94 14.04 -12.53
CA LEU A 76 18.57 15.29 -12.93
C LEU A 76 18.05 15.80 -14.29
N ALA A 77 17.63 14.91 -15.19
CA ALA A 77 16.94 15.29 -16.42
C ALA A 77 15.58 15.96 -16.12
N LEU A 78 14.81 15.44 -15.15
CA LEU A 78 13.57 16.08 -14.68
C LEU A 78 13.86 17.44 -14.04
N VAL A 79 14.89 17.54 -13.19
CA VAL A 79 15.34 18.80 -12.60
C VAL A 79 15.70 19.83 -13.68
N ALA A 80 16.41 19.43 -14.72
CA ALA A 80 16.77 20.29 -15.84
C ALA A 80 15.52 20.78 -16.59
N TYR A 81 14.59 19.87 -16.87
CA TYR A 81 13.33 20.18 -17.53
C TYR A 81 12.50 21.18 -16.73
N GLU A 82 12.29 20.94 -15.44
CA GLU A 82 11.48 21.78 -14.56
C GLU A 82 12.10 23.17 -14.33
N SER A 83 13.42 23.21 -14.18
CA SER A 83 14.17 24.47 -14.09
C SER A 83 14.07 25.29 -15.39
N ALA A 84 14.11 24.63 -16.54
CA ALA A 84 13.94 25.27 -17.84
C ALA A 84 12.49 25.72 -18.06
N ARG A 85 11.51 24.89 -17.69
CA ARG A 85 10.07 25.17 -17.80
C ARG A 85 9.70 26.47 -17.11
N ARG A 86 10.30 26.77 -15.95
CA ARG A 86 10.03 28.02 -15.22
C ARG A 86 10.33 29.29 -16.03
N GLY A 87 11.35 29.27 -16.88
CA GLY A 87 11.74 30.41 -17.72
C GLY A 87 11.38 30.29 -19.21
N ALA A 88 10.81 29.15 -19.63
CA ALA A 88 10.48 28.87 -21.01
C ALA A 88 9.10 29.46 -21.39
N ARG A 89 8.95 29.82 -22.66
CA ARG A 89 7.65 30.29 -23.21
C ARG A 89 6.67 29.15 -23.47
N ASN A 90 7.18 27.94 -23.70
CA ASN A 90 6.42 26.72 -23.95
C ASN A 90 7.23 25.48 -23.55
N GLU A 91 6.55 24.32 -23.52
CA GLU A 91 7.14 23.04 -23.12
C GLU A 91 8.23 22.54 -24.07
N GLU A 92 8.09 22.81 -25.37
CA GLU A 92 9.08 22.40 -26.38
C GLU A 92 10.45 23.04 -26.11
N ARG A 93 10.48 24.33 -25.78
CA ARG A 93 11.72 25.04 -25.44
C ARG A 93 12.35 24.47 -24.17
N ALA A 94 11.54 24.13 -23.16
CA ALA A 94 12.02 23.50 -21.93
C ALA A 94 12.61 22.11 -22.20
N ALA A 95 11.94 21.30 -23.01
CA ALA A 95 12.42 20.00 -23.46
C ALA A 95 13.75 20.12 -24.21
N GLN A 96 13.88 21.05 -25.16
CA GLN A 96 15.14 21.29 -25.88
C GLN A 96 16.29 21.65 -24.94
N VAL A 97 16.02 22.46 -23.90
CA VAL A 97 17.03 22.79 -22.88
C VAL A 97 17.45 21.56 -22.09
N ALA A 98 16.50 20.77 -21.61
CA ALA A 98 16.79 19.53 -20.88
C ALA A 98 17.56 18.52 -21.73
N ILE A 99 17.17 18.35 -23.00
CA ILE A 99 17.83 17.46 -23.97
C ILE A 99 19.29 17.88 -24.18
N ARG A 100 19.58 19.18 -24.28
CA ARG A 100 20.97 19.65 -24.37
C ARG A 100 21.78 19.38 -23.11
N ALA A 101 21.15 19.40 -21.94
CA ALA A 101 21.83 19.23 -20.65
C ALA A 101 22.10 17.75 -20.29
N ALA A 102 21.14 16.87 -20.58
CA ALA A 102 21.12 15.47 -20.12
C ALA A 102 21.06 14.43 -21.24
N GLY A 103 20.85 14.85 -22.50
CA GLY A 103 20.70 13.98 -23.65
C GLY A 103 19.24 13.57 -23.93
N PRO A 104 18.89 13.28 -25.20
CA PRO A 104 17.52 12.97 -25.59
C PRO A 104 16.99 11.66 -25.00
N GLU A 105 17.83 10.63 -24.93
CA GLU A 105 17.46 9.31 -24.42
C GLU A 105 17.13 9.38 -22.92
N THR A 106 17.97 10.04 -22.13
CA THR A 106 17.77 10.25 -20.69
C THR A 106 16.49 11.03 -20.41
N VAL A 107 16.23 12.12 -21.16
CA VAL A 107 14.99 12.90 -20.98
C VAL A 107 13.76 12.07 -21.34
N ALA A 108 13.79 11.34 -22.47
CA ALA A 108 12.68 10.49 -22.87
C ALA A 108 12.40 9.36 -21.86
N ARG A 109 13.46 8.77 -21.30
CA ARG A 109 13.36 7.77 -20.24
C ARG A 109 12.80 8.38 -18.95
N ALA A 110 13.38 9.48 -18.48
CA ALA A 110 12.97 10.17 -17.25
C ALA A 110 11.49 10.55 -17.26
N THR A 111 10.98 11.10 -18.37
CA THR A 111 9.56 11.44 -18.50
C THR A 111 8.68 10.19 -18.42
N ARG A 112 9.05 9.10 -19.10
CA ARG A 112 8.29 7.84 -19.07
C ARG A 112 8.27 7.23 -17.67
N GLU A 113 9.43 7.18 -17.02
CA GLU A 113 9.57 6.64 -15.67
C GLU A 113 8.85 7.51 -14.64
N LEU A 114 8.81 8.84 -14.79
CA LEU A 114 8.03 9.73 -13.93
C LEU A 114 6.54 9.37 -13.93
N TRP A 115 5.94 9.14 -15.10
CA TRP A 115 4.53 8.73 -15.19
C TRP A 115 4.28 7.38 -14.52
N ALA A 116 5.14 6.39 -14.78
CA ALA A 116 5.03 5.07 -14.17
C ALA A 116 5.19 5.12 -12.64
N VAL A 117 6.13 5.93 -12.13
CA VAL A 117 6.34 6.10 -10.68
C VAL A 117 5.16 6.84 -10.03
N ARG A 118 4.58 7.85 -10.69
CA ARG A 118 3.38 8.55 -10.20
C ARG A 118 2.19 7.61 -10.02
N GLU A 119 1.88 6.82 -11.04
CA GLU A 119 0.80 5.84 -10.99
C GLU A 119 1.06 4.76 -9.91
N ALA A 120 2.30 4.25 -9.85
CA ALA A 120 2.69 3.27 -8.84
C ALA A 120 2.59 3.82 -7.42
N TRP A 121 2.93 5.10 -7.20
CA TRP A 121 2.86 5.75 -5.89
C TRP A 121 1.42 5.88 -5.39
N GLU A 122 0.52 6.36 -6.24
CA GLU A 122 -0.90 6.48 -5.90
C GLU A 122 -1.50 5.11 -5.58
N SER A 123 -1.21 4.10 -6.42
CA SER A 123 -1.63 2.72 -6.18
C SER A 123 -1.06 2.18 -4.87
N PHE A 124 0.22 2.41 -4.60
CA PHE A 124 0.88 1.98 -3.37
C PHE A 124 0.25 2.58 -2.12
N LEU A 125 0.00 3.90 -2.11
CA LEU A 125 -0.67 4.55 -1.00
C LEU A 125 -2.06 3.97 -0.78
N ASN A 126 -2.84 3.78 -1.85
CA ASN A 126 -4.22 3.30 -1.76
C ASN A 126 -4.32 1.83 -1.37
N VAL A 127 -3.42 0.98 -1.85
CA VAL A 127 -3.48 -0.48 -1.64
C VAL A 127 -2.81 -0.89 -0.33
N TYR A 128 -1.73 -0.22 0.07
CA TYR A 128 -0.97 -0.62 1.26
C TYR A 128 -1.17 0.34 2.43
N VAL A 129 -1.03 1.64 2.21
CA VAL A 129 -0.93 2.60 3.32
C VAL A 129 -2.30 3.01 3.87
N GLN A 130 -3.25 3.36 3.01
CA GLN A 130 -4.58 3.84 3.42
C GLN A 130 -5.38 2.83 4.24
N PRO A 131 -5.43 1.53 3.88
CA PRO A 131 -6.16 0.55 4.69
C PRO A 131 -5.60 0.41 6.10
N GLY A 132 -4.27 0.50 6.25
CA GLY A 132 -3.65 0.53 7.57
C GLY A 132 -3.98 1.78 8.35
N ARG A 133 -4.04 2.95 7.69
CA ARG A 133 -4.44 4.20 8.34
C ARG A 133 -5.84 4.16 8.91
N GLU A 134 -6.78 3.54 8.21
CA GLU A 134 -8.15 3.30 8.69
C GLU A 134 -8.20 2.32 9.85
N ALA A 135 -7.27 1.36 9.87
CA ALA A 135 -7.15 0.35 10.92
C ALA A 135 -6.33 0.82 12.14
N GLY A 136 -5.81 2.05 12.14
CA GLY A 136 -5.04 2.63 13.25
C GLY A 136 -3.52 2.36 13.19
N TYR A 137 -3.00 1.89 12.06
CA TYR A 137 -1.58 1.59 11.84
C TYR A 137 -0.94 2.50 10.79
N ALA A 138 0.37 2.67 10.88
CA ALA A 138 1.17 3.29 9.83
C ALA A 138 2.50 2.54 9.67
N PRO A 139 3.04 2.41 8.44
CA PRO A 139 4.34 1.77 8.28
C PRO A 139 5.46 2.69 8.76
N GLU A 140 6.50 2.10 9.35
CA GLU A 140 7.69 2.82 9.84
C GLU A 140 8.45 3.54 8.72
N ASP A 141 8.50 2.96 7.52
CA ASP A 141 9.20 3.52 6.37
C ASP A 141 8.37 3.37 5.09
N VAL A 142 7.58 4.40 4.80
CA VAL A 142 6.73 4.45 3.59
C VAL A 142 7.58 4.46 2.31
N PHE A 143 8.66 5.23 2.28
CA PHE A 143 9.47 5.43 1.08
C PHE A 143 10.36 4.23 0.79
N GLY A 144 10.95 3.61 1.81
CA GLY A 144 11.67 2.35 1.66
C GLY A 144 10.73 1.20 1.26
N GLY A 145 9.51 1.17 1.79
CA GLY A 145 8.47 0.23 1.34
C GLY A 145 8.12 0.39 -0.13
N PHE A 146 7.89 1.63 -0.56
CA PHE A 146 7.62 1.94 -1.96
C PHE A 146 8.80 1.56 -2.86
N ALA A 147 10.03 1.86 -2.44
CA ALA A 147 11.25 1.48 -3.18
C ALA A 147 11.35 -0.04 -3.35
N ALA A 148 11.11 -0.80 -2.27
CA ALA A 148 11.11 -2.25 -2.30
C ALA A 148 9.99 -2.83 -3.20
N MET A 149 8.80 -2.20 -3.19
CA MET A 149 7.71 -2.56 -4.11
C MET A 149 8.12 -2.33 -5.57
N VAL A 150 8.69 -1.16 -5.86
CA VAL A 150 9.13 -0.80 -7.21
C VAL A 150 10.23 -1.74 -7.67
N ASP A 151 11.21 -2.06 -6.84
CA ASP A 151 12.29 -2.99 -7.19
C ASP A 151 11.76 -4.40 -7.48
N ALA A 152 10.83 -4.91 -6.67
CA ALA A 152 10.22 -6.22 -6.89
C ALA A 152 9.35 -6.28 -8.16
N ARG A 153 8.83 -5.14 -8.63
CA ARG A 153 7.92 -5.03 -9.79
C ARG A 153 8.51 -4.26 -10.96
N ARG A 154 9.81 -3.95 -10.93
CA ARG A 154 10.46 -3.01 -11.85
C ARG A 154 10.18 -3.31 -13.34
N PRO A 155 10.27 -4.58 -13.81
CA PRO A 155 9.94 -4.93 -15.19
C PRO A 155 8.45 -4.72 -15.53
N LEU A 156 7.55 -5.01 -14.60
CA LEU A 156 6.10 -4.86 -14.79
C LEU A 156 5.68 -3.39 -14.87
N LEU A 157 6.42 -2.51 -14.20
CA LEU A 157 6.20 -1.06 -14.22
C LEU A 157 6.82 -0.37 -15.44
N GLY A 158 7.52 -1.11 -16.31
CA GLY A 158 8.21 -0.54 -17.46
C GLY A 158 9.39 0.38 -17.09
N LEU A 159 9.91 0.24 -15.87
CA LEU A 159 11.06 0.99 -15.36
C LEU A 159 12.35 0.25 -15.73
N GLY A 160 13.37 0.96 -16.19
CA GLY A 160 14.66 0.32 -16.47
C GLY A 160 15.52 0.19 -15.21
N GLU A 161 16.59 -0.58 -15.30
CA GLU A 161 17.61 -0.63 -14.24
C GLU A 161 18.43 0.67 -14.22
N PRO A 162 18.59 1.34 -13.07
CA PRO A 162 19.36 2.56 -12.96
C PRO A 162 20.84 2.21 -12.78
N VAL A 163 21.71 2.89 -13.53
CA VAL A 163 23.18 2.74 -13.36
C VAL A 163 23.61 3.21 -11.98
N ARG A 164 23.01 4.31 -11.49
CA ARG A 164 23.20 4.84 -10.14
C ARG A 164 21.86 5.33 -9.63
N ARG A 165 21.41 4.84 -8.48
CA ARG A 165 20.16 5.30 -7.85
C ARG A 165 20.29 6.74 -7.38
N ALA A 166 19.20 7.49 -7.49
CA ALA A 166 19.12 8.87 -7.00
C ALA A 166 19.27 8.95 -5.47
N THR A 167 19.03 7.85 -4.74
CA THR A 167 19.31 7.75 -3.29
C THR A 167 20.76 8.10 -2.96
N ALA A 168 21.71 7.84 -3.87
CA ALA A 168 23.12 8.19 -3.69
C ALA A 168 23.39 9.71 -3.69
N LEU A 169 22.39 10.54 -3.98
CA LEU A 169 22.45 12.00 -3.86
C LEU A 169 21.98 12.51 -2.49
N MET A 170 21.28 11.69 -1.71
CA MET A 170 20.61 12.12 -0.48
C MET A 170 21.56 12.44 0.68
N GLY A 171 22.78 11.92 0.70
CA GLY A 171 23.69 12.15 1.83
C GLY A 171 23.08 11.66 3.15
N ASP A 172 23.17 12.48 4.20
CA ASP A 172 22.75 12.14 5.57
C ASP A 172 21.30 12.55 5.86
N ILE A 173 20.39 12.39 4.90
CA ILE A 173 18.95 12.65 5.12
C ILE A 173 18.37 11.52 6.00
N PRO A 174 17.83 11.82 7.20
CA PRO A 174 17.26 10.80 8.08
C PRO A 174 15.93 10.23 7.55
N LEU A 175 15.71 8.94 7.77
CA LEU A 175 14.43 8.26 7.49
C LEU A 175 13.23 8.93 8.20
N SER A 176 13.45 9.52 9.38
CA SER A 176 12.42 10.24 10.15
C SER A 176 11.80 11.42 9.41
N TRP A 177 12.41 11.90 8.34
CA TRP A 177 11.83 12.93 7.49
C TRP A 177 10.62 12.42 6.71
N GLY A 178 10.54 11.11 6.46
CA GLY A 178 9.35 10.51 5.87
C GLY A 178 8.11 10.70 6.74
N HIS A 179 8.25 10.59 8.07
CA HIS A 179 7.15 10.84 9.01
C HIS A 179 6.69 12.30 9.00
N ARG A 180 7.59 13.25 8.76
CA ARG A 180 7.23 14.68 8.65
C ARG A 180 6.41 14.99 7.39
N LEU A 181 6.57 14.19 6.34
CA LEU A 181 5.92 14.42 5.05
C LEU A 181 4.57 13.71 4.95
N LEU A 182 4.43 12.56 5.59
CA LEU A 182 3.23 11.74 5.51
C LEU A 182 2.41 11.69 6.80
N ASP A 183 2.91 12.25 7.90
CA ASP A 183 2.29 12.33 9.23
C ASP A 183 1.53 11.06 9.66
N PRO A 184 2.14 10.18 10.48
CA PRO A 184 1.44 9.00 10.96
C PRO A 184 0.24 9.36 11.86
N GLY A 185 0.20 10.56 12.46
CA GLY A 185 -0.77 10.90 13.50
C GLY A 185 -0.56 10.06 14.76
N GLU A 186 -1.64 9.66 15.43
CA GLU A 186 -1.62 8.81 16.63
C GLU A 186 -1.53 7.31 16.31
N ARG A 187 -1.24 6.95 15.06
CA ARG A 187 -1.24 5.55 14.61
C ARG A 187 -0.02 4.79 15.12
N MET A 188 -0.20 3.49 15.37
CA MET A 188 0.89 2.62 15.76
C MET A 188 1.81 2.36 14.57
N LEU A 189 3.10 2.68 14.74
CA LEU A 189 4.13 2.44 13.74
C LEU A 189 4.55 0.96 13.75
N LEU A 190 4.60 0.35 12.57
CA LEU A 190 4.98 -1.05 12.40
C LEU A 190 5.94 -1.22 11.20
N GLY A 191 6.88 -2.16 11.32
CA GLY A 191 7.65 -2.65 10.17
C GLY A 191 6.73 -3.35 9.15
N TRP A 192 7.13 -3.40 7.87
CA TRP A 192 6.26 -3.89 6.78
C TRP A 192 5.63 -5.28 6.98
N PRO A 193 6.36 -6.32 7.45
CA PRO A 193 5.76 -7.62 7.71
C PRO A 193 4.63 -7.56 8.76
N ASP A 194 4.86 -6.86 9.87
CA ASP A 194 3.89 -6.72 10.95
C ASP A 194 2.73 -5.81 10.55
N PHE A 195 3.03 -4.73 9.82
CA PHE A 195 2.03 -3.84 9.24
C PHE A 195 1.08 -4.61 8.33
N THR A 196 1.60 -5.38 7.37
CA THR A 196 0.77 -6.20 6.47
C THR A 196 -0.07 -7.20 7.28
N THR A 197 0.51 -7.87 8.27
CA THR A 197 -0.23 -8.80 9.15
C THR A 197 -1.37 -8.10 9.88
N ALA A 198 -1.12 -6.93 10.47
CA ALA A 198 -2.12 -6.16 11.20
C ALA A 198 -3.26 -5.68 10.29
N VAL A 199 -2.91 -5.13 9.12
CA VAL A 199 -3.88 -4.62 8.13
C VAL A 199 -4.75 -5.75 7.57
N MET A 200 -4.13 -6.82 7.09
CA MET A 200 -4.86 -7.95 6.48
C MET A 200 -5.76 -8.65 7.51
N THR A 201 -5.32 -8.74 8.77
CA THR A 201 -6.15 -9.27 9.87
C THR A 201 -7.32 -8.35 10.20
N ALA A 202 -7.11 -7.04 10.24
CA ALA A 202 -8.16 -6.06 10.48
C ALA A 202 -9.20 -6.03 9.34
N GLU A 203 -8.78 -6.17 8.09
CA GLU A 203 -9.68 -6.30 6.94
C GLU A 203 -10.52 -7.58 7.02
N LEU A 204 -9.86 -8.71 7.28
CA LEU A 204 -10.54 -10.00 7.43
C LEU A 204 -11.55 -9.99 8.59
N GLN A 205 -11.21 -9.30 9.69
CA GLN A 205 -12.10 -9.03 10.80
C GLN A 205 -13.33 -8.21 10.36
N ARG A 206 -13.12 -7.08 9.68
CA ARG A 206 -14.20 -6.21 9.20
C ARG A 206 -15.15 -6.95 8.26
N GLU A 207 -14.63 -7.84 7.42
CA GLU A 207 -15.43 -8.68 6.53
C GLU A 207 -16.25 -9.72 7.31
N ALA A 208 -15.62 -10.45 8.23
CA ALA A 208 -16.32 -11.41 9.09
C ALA A 208 -17.40 -10.75 9.95
N ASP A 209 -17.14 -9.57 10.51
CA ASP A 209 -18.12 -8.83 11.31
C ASP A 209 -19.33 -8.40 10.46
N ARG A 210 -19.12 -8.04 9.19
CA ARG A 210 -20.22 -7.78 8.26
C ARG A 210 -21.05 -9.04 8.02
N ILE A 211 -20.41 -10.19 7.81
CA ILE A 211 -21.07 -11.49 7.64
C ILE A 211 -21.89 -11.84 8.90
N TYR A 212 -21.27 -11.82 10.08
CA TYR A 212 -21.95 -12.15 11.33
C TYR A 212 -23.09 -11.19 11.65
N ARG A 213 -22.92 -9.88 11.46
CA ARG A 213 -24.02 -8.91 11.64
C ARG A 213 -25.19 -9.21 10.72
N ARG A 214 -24.91 -9.57 9.46
CA ARG A 214 -25.98 -9.89 8.50
C ARG A 214 -26.70 -11.18 8.84
N ILE A 215 -25.98 -12.22 9.23
CA ILE A 215 -26.56 -13.48 9.74
C ILE A 215 -27.39 -13.22 11.01
N GLY A 216 -26.83 -12.51 11.99
CA GLY A 216 -27.49 -12.18 13.25
C GLY A 216 -28.79 -11.40 13.07
N SER A 217 -28.87 -10.53 12.05
CA SER A 217 -30.08 -9.77 11.75
C SER A 217 -31.29 -10.63 11.36
N VAL A 218 -31.07 -11.89 10.92
CA VAL A 218 -32.13 -12.79 10.46
C VAL A 218 -32.46 -13.89 11.49
N ILE A 219 -31.51 -14.24 12.37
CA ILE A 219 -31.65 -15.34 13.35
C ILE A 219 -32.35 -14.91 14.65
N ALA A 220 -32.66 -13.62 14.84
CA ALA A 220 -33.25 -13.06 16.06
C ALA A 220 -32.45 -13.50 17.32
N GLY A 221 -31.23 -12.98 17.46
CA GLY A 221 -30.36 -13.21 18.61
C GLY A 221 -29.31 -12.10 18.76
N ASP A 222 -28.61 -12.07 19.90
CA ASP A 222 -27.51 -11.13 20.14
C ASP A 222 -26.35 -11.43 19.17
N PRO A 223 -26.02 -10.51 18.23
CA PRO A 223 -24.95 -10.71 17.25
C PRO A 223 -23.58 -11.00 17.89
N GLY A 224 -23.37 -10.59 19.14
CA GLY A 224 -22.11 -10.77 19.87
C GLY A 224 -21.76 -12.22 20.22
N ARG A 225 -22.66 -13.18 20.00
CA ARG A 225 -22.44 -14.61 20.31
C ARG A 225 -22.21 -15.51 19.09
N LEU A 226 -22.42 -15.02 17.87
CA LEU A 226 -22.18 -15.85 16.69
C LEU A 226 -20.68 -16.16 16.54
N SER A 227 -20.39 -17.41 16.21
CA SER A 227 -19.06 -17.94 16.00
C SER A 227 -19.07 -18.88 14.80
N LEU A 228 -17.88 -19.31 14.36
CA LEU A 228 -17.76 -20.22 13.24
C LEU A 228 -18.41 -21.58 13.55
N ALA A 229 -18.35 -22.04 14.80
CA ALA A 229 -19.05 -23.25 15.24
C ALA A 229 -20.56 -23.19 14.96
N HIS A 230 -21.21 -22.07 15.32
CA HIS A 230 -22.65 -21.88 15.04
C HIS A 230 -22.97 -21.92 13.55
N VAL A 231 -22.07 -21.43 12.69
CA VAL A 231 -22.26 -21.48 11.23
C VAL A 231 -22.17 -22.92 10.72
N PHE A 232 -21.24 -23.72 11.24
CA PHE A 232 -21.16 -25.14 10.91
C PHE A 232 -22.36 -25.95 11.41
N ASP A 233 -22.89 -25.64 12.60
CA ASP A 233 -24.10 -26.28 13.11
C ASP A 233 -25.32 -26.04 12.18
N LEU A 234 -25.41 -24.84 11.59
CA LEU A 234 -26.45 -24.50 10.61
C LEU A 234 -26.30 -25.31 9.31
N ILE A 235 -25.07 -25.53 8.84
CA ILE A 235 -24.79 -26.35 7.66
C ILE A 235 -25.08 -27.83 7.95
N ALA A 236 -24.82 -28.29 9.17
CA ALA A 236 -25.04 -29.67 9.59
C ALA A 236 -26.52 -30.06 9.80
N GLY A 237 -27.46 -29.21 9.37
CA GLY A 237 -28.90 -29.47 9.53
C GLY A 237 -29.46 -28.98 10.87
N GLY A 238 -28.83 -27.97 11.46
CA GLY A 238 -29.33 -27.29 12.65
C GLY A 238 -30.75 -26.72 12.49
N PRO A 239 -31.32 -26.15 13.57
CA PRO A 239 -32.74 -25.79 13.64
C PRO A 239 -33.19 -24.71 12.64
N LEU A 240 -32.25 -24.00 11.99
CA LEU A 240 -32.52 -22.99 10.97
C LEU A 240 -31.90 -23.41 9.63
N PRO A 241 -32.62 -23.24 8.50
CA PRO A 241 -32.11 -23.67 7.20
C PRO A 241 -31.00 -22.73 6.70
N LEU A 242 -29.92 -23.31 6.16
CA LEU A 242 -28.80 -22.58 5.55
C LEU A 242 -29.25 -21.56 4.49
N GLY A 243 -30.29 -21.89 3.70
CA GLY A 243 -30.84 -20.98 2.69
C GLY A 243 -31.36 -19.65 3.25
N LEU A 244 -31.77 -19.60 4.53
CA LEU A 244 -32.20 -18.37 5.20
C LEU A 244 -31.03 -17.39 5.39
N ILE A 245 -29.90 -17.88 5.91
CA ILE A 245 -28.72 -17.05 6.17
C ILE A 245 -27.98 -16.70 4.87
N ALA A 246 -27.96 -17.65 3.92
CA ALA A 246 -27.38 -17.41 2.60
C ALA A 246 -28.16 -16.32 1.86
N GLY A 247 -29.50 -16.39 1.86
CA GLY A 247 -30.35 -15.34 1.28
C GLY A 247 -30.19 -13.97 1.96
N ALA A 248 -29.82 -13.93 3.24
CA ALA A 248 -29.52 -12.67 3.92
C ALA A 248 -28.30 -11.97 3.29
N LEU A 249 -27.25 -12.73 2.97
CA LEU A 249 -26.03 -12.21 2.35
C LEU A 249 -26.20 -11.90 0.86
N PHE A 250 -27.11 -12.60 0.18
CA PHE A 250 -27.35 -12.47 -1.25
C PHE A 250 -28.83 -12.14 -1.53
N PRO A 251 -29.26 -10.89 -1.25
CA PRO A 251 -30.68 -10.51 -1.33
C PRO A 251 -31.28 -10.58 -2.74
N ASP A 252 -30.44 -10.50 -3.77
CA ASP A 252 -30.86 -10.56 -5.19
C ASP A 252 -30.98 -12.00 -5.73
N ARG A 253 -30.87 -13.01 -4.85
CA ARG A 253 -30.89 -14.43 -5.21
C ARG A 253 -31.99 -15.18 -4.47
N THR A 254 -32.47 -16.26 -5.08
CA THR A 254 -33.31 -17.22 -4.35
C THR A 254 -32.48 -17.95 -3.29
N ARG A 255 -33.16 -18.57 -2.31
CA ARG A 255 -32.45 -19.30 -1.24
C ARG A 255 -31.57 -20.43 -1.78
N ASP A 256 -32.08 -21.18 -2.77
CA ASP A 256 -31.37 -22.32 -3.35
C ASP A 256 -30.15 -21.86 -4.17
N GLU A 257 -30.25 -20.73 -4.88
CA GLU A 257 -29.12 -20.12 -5.59
C GLU A 257 -28.09 -19.49 -4.63
N ALA A 258 -28.53 -19.02 -3.47
CA ALA A 258 -27.66 -18.37 -2.49
C ALA A 258 -26.77 -19.35 -1.72
N VAL A 259 -27.23 -20.59 -1.49
CA VAL A 259 -26.49 -21.63 -0.76
C VAL A 259 -25.08 -21.88 -1.33
N PRO A 260 -24.88 -22.17 -2.62
CA PRO A 260 -23.54 -22.41 -3.16
C PRO A 260 -22.63 -21.17 -3.07
N LEU A 261 -23.20 -19.96 -3.13
CA LEU A 261 -22.44 -18.71 -2.98
C LEU A 261 -21.94 -18.48 -1.54
N PHE A 262 -22.50 -19.18 -0.55
CA PHE A 262 -22.09 -19.10 0.84
C PHE A 262 -20.67 -19.65 1.09
N ALA A 263 -20.08 -20.37 0.13
CA ALA A 263 -18.72 -20.88 0.24
C ALA A 263 -17.68 -19.77 0.47
N GLY A 264 -17.84 -18.62 -0.20
CA GLY A 264 -16.96 -17.46 -0.03
C GLY A 264 -17.01 -16.91 1.40
N PRO A 265 -18.20 -16.50 1.90
CA PRO A 265 -18.38 -16.09 3.29
C PRO A 265 -17.85 -17.11 4.32
N LEU A 266 -18.11 -18.41 4.13
CA LEU A 266 -17.61 -19.45 5.02
C LEU A 266 -16.08 -19.50 5.02
N ALA A 267 -15.44 -19.42 3.85
CA ALA A 267 -13.98 -19.36 3.75
C ALA A 267 -13.40 -18.14 4.49
N THR A 268 -14.03 -16.96 4.36
CA THR A 268 -13.63 -15.75 5.12
C THR A 268 -13.66 -16.01 6.64
N LEU A 269 -14.74 -16.61 7.16
CA LEU A 269 -14.85 -16.94 8.58
C LEU A 269 -13.81 -17.97 9.04
N MET A 270 -13.55 -18.99 8.22
CA MET A 270 -12.53 -20.01 8.50
C MET A 270 -11.11 -19.42 8.52
N ARG A 271 -10.79 -18.53 7.57
CA ARG A 271 -9.49 -17.83 7.52
C ARG A 271 -9.29 -16.97 8.77
N LEU A 272 -10.33 -16.23 9.19
CA LEU A 272 -10.23 -15.42 10.40
C LEU A 272 -9.98 -16.28 11.64
N ALA A 273 -10.70 -17.40 11.76
CA ALA A 273 -10.51 -18.33 12.86
C ALA A 273 -9.09 -18.91 12.88
N ALA A 274 -8.54 -19.27 11.71
CA ALA A 274 -7.18 -19.78 11.59
C ALA A 274 -6.12 -18.74 12.03
N VAL A 275 -6.26 -17.48 11.59
CA VAL A 275 -5.37 -16.37 12.01
C VAL A 275 -5.47 -16.14 13.52
N ARG A 276 -6.69 -16.04 14.06
CA ARG A 276 -6.91 -15.81 15.51
C ARG A 276 -6.43 -16.96 16.39
N SER A 277 -6.36 -18.17 15.85
CA SER A 277 -5.85 -19.36 16.55
C SER A 277 -4.34 -19.53 16.41
N CYS A 278 -3.65 -18.59 15.74
CA CYS A 278 -2.22 -18.68 15.45
C CYS A 278 -1.84 -19.93 14.63
N VAL A 279 -2.76 -20.44 13.82
CA VAL A 279 -2.54 -21.55 12.88
C VAL A 279 -2.15 -21.04 11.50
N ALA A 280 -2.54 -19.80 11.18
CA ALA A 280 -2.21 -19.18 9.91
C ALA A 280 -1.59 -17.79 10.12
N GLU A 281 -0.63 -17.45 9.27
CA GLU A 281 0.08 -16.18 9.28
C GLU A 281 0.01 -15.52 7.90
N TRP A 282 0.04 -14.19 7.88
CA TRP A 282 0.14 -13.42 6.65
C TRP A 282 1.60 -13.25 6.24
N ARG A 283 1.98 -13.80 5.08
CA ARG A 283 3.28 -13.56 4.49
C ARG A 283 3.25 -12.29 3.65
N HIS A 284 4.02 -11.30 4.06
CA HIS A 284 4.28 -10.09 3.28
C HIS A 284 5.08 -10.41 2.02
N THR A 285 4.68 -9.81 0.89
CA THR A 285 5.42 -9.86 -0.36
C THR A 285 5.18 -8.60 -1.16
N TRP A 286 6.22 -8.14 -1.85
CA TRP A 286 6.12 -7.05 -2.79
C TRP A 286 5.84 -7.53 -4.22
N ALA A 287 6.09 -8.80 -4.54
CA ALA A 287 5.90 -9.33 -5.89
C ALA A 287 4.41 -9.53 -6.25
N GLY A 288 3.54 -9.64 -5.24
CA GLY A 288 2.12 -9.92 -5.42
C GLY A 288 1.28 -9.52 -4.19
N PRO A 289 0.05 -10.01 -4.06
CA PRO A 289 -0.75 -9.81 -2.86
C PRO A 289 -0.18 -10.61 -1.67
N PRO A 290 -0.39 -10.17 -0.42
CA PRO A 290 -0.04 -10.97 0.76
C PRO A 290 -0.72 -12.34 0.74
N GLU A 291 0.01 -13.36 1.16
CA GLU A 291 -0.48 -14.73 1.17
C GLU A 291 -0.75 -15.22 2.58
N LEU A 292 -1.90 -15.87 2.79
CA LEU A 292 -2.17 -16.56 4.05
C LEU A 292 -1.49 -17.93 4.00
N VAL A 293 -0.57 -18.19 4.91
CA VAL A 293 0.20 -19.44 4.98
C VAL A 293 -0.13 -20.22 6.24
N GLY A 294 -0.06 -21.55 6.16
CA GLY A 294 -0.22 -22.44 7.31
C GLY A 294 1.07 -22.63 8.11
N PRO A 295 1.07 -23.52 9.12
CA PRO A 295 2.24 -23.78 9.98
C PRO A 295 3.42 -24.41 9.22
N ASP A 296 3.15 -25.01 8.07
CA ASP A 296 4.13 -25.59 7.14
C ASP A 296 4.76 -24.55 6.19
N GLY A 297 4.33 -23.28 6.27
CA GLY A 297 4.76 -22.19 5.40
C GLY A 297 4.17 -22.25 3.99
N LEU A 298 3.28 -23.21 3.71
CA LEU A 298 2.58 -23.34 2.43
C LEU A 298 1.31 -22.48 2.42
N PRO A 299 0.88 -22.01 1.24
CA PRO A 299 -0.38 -21.27 1.12
C PRO A 299 -1.57 -22.06 1.66
N LEU A 300 -2.26 -21.50 2.66
CA LEU A 300 -3.42 -22.11 3.29
C LEU A 300 -4.68 -21.77 2.49
N ARG A 301 -5.11 -22.71 1.64
CA ARG A 301 -6.32 -22.58 0.80
C ARG A 301 -7.53 -23.18 1.52
N LEU A 302 -8.40 -22.33 2.03
CA LEU A 302 -9.62 -22.75 2.75
C LEU A 302 -10.88 -22.68 1.88
N GLU A 303 -10.77 -22.15 0.66
CA GLU A 303 -11.87 -21.96 -0.28
C GLU A 303 -12.49 -23.30 -0.69
N ASP A 304 -11.65 -24.26 -1.08
CA ASP A 304 -12.11 -25.60 -1.47
C ASP A 304 -12.69 -26.38 -0.29
N LEU A 305 -12.15 -26.16 0.92
CA LEU A 305 -12.68 -26.79 2.13
C LEU A 305 -14.05 -26.23 2.48
N ALA A 306 -14.24 -24.91 2.37
CA ALA A 306 -15.52 -24.24 2.57
C ALA A 306 -16.57 -24.71 1.55
N ALA A 307 -16.22 -24.77 0.26
CA ALA A 307 -17.12 -25.23 -0.79
C ALA A 307 -17.58 -26.68 -0.55
N ARG A 308 -16.65 -27.58 -0.18
CA ARG A 308 -16.97 -28.98 0.15
C ARG A 308 -17.85 -29.09 1.39
N ALA A 309 -17.64 -28.26 2.41
CA ALA A 309 -18.41 -28.29 3.64
C ALA A 309 -19.92 -28.08 3.41
N LEU A 310 -20.31 -27.36 2.34
CA LEU A 310 -21.71 -27.11 2.00
C LEU A 310 -22.41 -28.29 1.30
N GLY A 311 -21.66 -29.32 0.90
CA GLY A 311 -22.20 -30.43 0.13
C GLY A 311 -23.07 -31.39 0.94
N SER A 312 -22.78 -31.57 2.24
CA SER A 312 -23.59 -32.39 3.15
C SER A 312 -23.28 -32.10 4.62
N PRO A 313 -24.14 -32.48 5.57
CA PRO A 313 -23.85 -32.40 7.01
C PRO A 313 -22.58 -33.14 7.42
N GLU A 314 -22.30 -34.30 6.83
CA GLU A 314 -21.09 -35.09 7.10
C GLU A 314 -19.84 -34.36 6.59
N ALA A 315 -19.93 -33.69 5.43
CA ALA A 315 -18.85 -32.88 4.89
C ALA A 315 -18.56 -31.65 5.77
N ALA A 316 -19.60 -31.03 6.34
CA ALA A 316 -19.45 -29.95 7.31
C ALA A 316 -18.76 -30.42 8.61
N ALA A 317 -19.17 -31.58 9.13
CA ALA A 317 -18.54 -32.19 10.31
C ALA A 317 -17.07 -32.56 10.05
N GLU A 318 -16.75 -33.07 8.85
CA GLU A 318 -15.37 -33.34 8.44
C GLU A 318 -14.53 -32.07 8.34
N ALA A 319 -15.09 -30.98 7.79
CA ALA A 319 -14.40 -29.69 7.76
C ALA A 319 -14.11 -29.15 9.17
N CYS A 320 -15.05 -29.29 10.11
CA CYS A 320 -14.85 -28.94 11.51
C CYS A 320 -13.71 -29.73 12.15
N ARG A 321 -13.67 -31.06 11.93
CA ARG A 321 -12.61 -31.93 12.45
C ARG A 321 -11.25 -31.49 11.91
N ARG A 322 -11.12 -31.31 10.60
CA ARG A 322 -9.86 -30.86 9.98
C ARG A 322 -9.37 -29.53 10.53
N LEU A 323 -10.26 -28.55 10.70
CA LEU A 323 -9.89 -27.27 11.30
C LEU A 323 -9.42 -27.45 12.76
N THR A 324 -10.12 -28.27 13.54
CA THR A 324 -9.76 -28.55 14.93
C THR A 324 -8.43 -29.29 15.04
N ASP A 325 -8.16 -30.26 14.16
CA ASP A 325 -6.91 -31.00 14.07
C ASP A 325 -5.73 -30.09 13.71
N LEU A 326 -5.99 -29.04 12.92
CA LEU A 326 -5.02 -27.97 12.64
C LEU A 326 -4.82 -27.00 13.83
N GLY A 327 -5.62 -27.11 14.89
CA GLY A 327 -5.57 -26.24 16.07
C GLY A 327 -6.47 -24.99 16.00
N VAL A 328 -7.40 -24.93 15.04
CA VAL A 328 -8.31 -23.78 14.89
C VAL A 328 -9.42 -23.82 15.95
N VAL A 329 -9.57 -22.72 16.68
CA VAL A 329 -10.63 -22.53 17.67
C VAL A 329 -11.91 -22.00 17.02
N LEU A 330 -12.95 -22.83 16.97
CA LEU A 330 -14.22 -22.50 16.29
C LEU A 330 -15.19 -21.64 17.13
N PHE A 331 -15.02 -21.61 18.45
CA PHE A 331 -15.96 -20.96 19.39
C PHE A 331 -15.63 -19.51 19.73
N ALA A 332 -14.55 -18.94 19.19
CA ALA A 332 -14.22 -17.54 19.41
C ALA A 332 -15.30 -16.63 18.79
N GLY A 333 -16.08 -15.94 19.62
CA GLY A 333 -17.13 -15.03 19.16
C GLY A 333 -16.61 -13.76 18.48
N ALA A 334 -17.53 -12.97 17.93
CA ALA A 334 -17.27 -11.62 17.40
C ALA A 334 -16.94 -10.63 18.53
N GLY A 335 -15.74 -10.73 19.11
CA GLY A 335 -15.17 -9.75 20.04
C GLY A 335 -13.98 -9.01 19.43
N PRO A 336 -13.64 -7.79 19.90
CA PRO A 336 -12.45 -7.06 19.45
C PRO A 336 -11.21 -7.91 19.75
N GLY A 337 -10.39 -8.15 18.73
CA GLY A 337 -9.15 -8.88 18.86
C GLY A 337 -8.28 -8.21 19.91
N ARG A 338 -7.89 -8.94 20.95
CA ARG A 338 -6.88 -8.44 21.89
C ARG A 338 -5.57 -8.30 21.14
N HIS A 339 -5.16 -7.07 20.87
CA HIS A 339 -3.78 -6.77 20.52
C HIS A 339 -2.90 -7.27 21.67
N ARG A 340 -2.08 -8.28 21.41
CA ARG A 340 -0.92 -8.52 22.26
C ARG A 340 0.05 -7.38 21.99
N SER A 341 0.26 -6.55 23.01
CA SER A 341 1.48 -5.76 23.11
C SER A 341 2.65 -6.74 22.98
N ILE A 342 3.46 -6.53 21.95
CA ILE A 342 4.76 -7.18 21.82
C ILE A 342 5.63 -6.51 22.90
N GLU A 343 5.84 -7.21 24.01
CA GLU A 343 6.96 -6.96 24.92
C GLU A 343 8.20 -7.69 24.41
#